data_AF-X1C9S5-F1
#
_entry.id   AF-X1C9S5-F1
#
_cell.length_a   1.000
_cell.length_b   1.000
_cell.length_c   1.000
_cell.angle_alpha   90.00
_cell.angle_beta   90.00
_cell.angle_gamma   90.00
#
_symmetry.space_group_name_H-M   'P 1'
#
loop_
_entity.id
_entity.type
_entity.pdbx_description
1 polymer ?
#
loop_
_entity_poly.entity_id
_entity_poly.type
_entity_poly.pdbx_seq_one_letter_code
_entity_poly.pdbx_strand_id
1 'polypeptide(L)'
;MCSFCQNYDISHEVNGEETDSVRLADIMLSLQKQKVHNINFVSPSHVVPQILEALPQAVEKGLNVPLVYNSGGYDSADTLKLLDGIFD
;
A
#
# COMPACT_ATOMS: atom_id res chain seq x y z
N MET A 1 -4.02 -2.21 20.67
CA MET A 1 -2.66 -1.84 20.22
C MET A 1 -1.74 -3.01 20.49
N CYS A 2 -0.86 -3.36 19.55
CA CYS A 2 0.00 -4.54 19.67
C CYS A 2 1.15 -4.29 20.65
N SER A 3 1.34 -5.17 21.64
CA SER A 3 2.42 -5.05 22.63
C SER A 3 3.83 -5.36 22.10
N PHE A 4 3.92 -6.00 20.93
CA PHE A 4 5.17 -6.42 20.29
C PHE A 4 5.17 -6.06 18.79
N CYS A 5 4.73 -4.84 18.46
CA CYS A 5 4.58 -4.41 17.08
C CYS A 5 5.95 -4.32 16.37
N GLN A 6 6.11 -5.08 15.28
CA GLN A 6 7.34 -5.04 14.45
C GLN A 6 7.46 -3.76 13.63
N ASN A 7 6.33 -3.13 13.30
CA ASN A 7 6.24 -1.93 12.48
C ASN A 7 5.91 -0.69 13.35
N TYR A 8 6.32 -0.69 14.62
CA TYR A 8 5.95 0.35 15.59
C TYR A 8 6.36 1.75 15.11
N ASP A 9 7.59 1.85 14.62
CA ASP A 9 8.22 3.04 14.06
C ASP A 9 7.45 3.66 12.88
N ILE A 10 6.79 2.87 12.04
CA ILE A 10 6.02 3.39 10.90
C ILE A 10 4.50 3.43 11.14
N SER A 11 4.00 2.66 12.11
CA SER A 11 2.55 2.56 12.40
C SER A 11 2.11 3.47 13.54
N HIS A 12 3.03 3.87 14.42
CA HIS A 12 2.71 4.64 15.63
C HIS A 12 3.48 5.95 15.73
N GLU A 13 4.69 6.01 15.18
CA GLU A 13 5.35 7.30 14.97
C GLU A 13 4.85 7.85 13.64
N VAL A 14 4.29 9.07 13.66
CA VAL A 14 3.74 9.74 12.46
C VAL A 14 4.91 10.15 11.57
N ASN A 15 5.46 9.16 10.88
CA ASN A 15 6.59 9.28 9.97
C ASN A 15 6.08 9.25 8.54
N GLY A 16 6.43 10.27 7.74
CA GLY A 16 6.02 10.40 6.35
C GLY A 16 5.38 11.76 6.04
N GLU A 17 4.76 11.84 4.87
CA GLU A 17 4.05 13.02 4.38
C GLU A 17 2.63 12.64 3.95
N GLU A 18 1.65 13.52 4.20
CA GLU A 18 0.32 13.37 3.62
C GLU A 18 0.41 13.42 2.10
N THR A 19 -0.35 12.56 1.44
CA THR A 19 -0.24 12.36 0.00
C THR A 19 -1.61 12.08 -0.61
N ASP A 20 -1.79 12.48 -1.87
CA ASP A 20 -2.97 12.16 -2.67
C ASP A 20 -2.73 10.93 -3.56
N SER A 21 -3.79 10.46 -4.25
CA SER A 21 -3.75 9.29 -5.13
C SER A 21 -2.74 9.46 -6.28
N VAL A 22 -2.66 10.67 -6.86
CA VAL A 22 -1.76 11.00 -7.97
C VAL A 22 -0.29 10.89 -7.53
N ARG A 23 0.03 11.47 -6.37
CA ARG A 23 1.36 11.45 -5.80
C ARG A 23 1.74 10.05 -5.32
N LEU A 24 0.80 9.30 -4.74
CA LEU A 24 1.02 7.91 -4.35
C LEU A 24 1.43 7.05 -5.55
N ALA A 25 0.77 7.21 -6.71
CA ALA A 25 1.15 6.53 -7.95
C ALA A 25 2.60 6.85 -8.39
N ASP A 26 3.00 8.12 -8.28
CA ASP A 26 4.36 8.55 -8.61
C ASP A 26 5.41 7.99 -7.62
N ILE A 27 5.04 7.86 -6.33
CA ILE A 27 5.88 7.20 -5.31
C ILE A 27 6.08 5.73 -5.67
N MET A 28 5.01 5.00 -6.05
CA MET A 28 5.12 3.60 -6.46
C MET A 28 6.10 3.42 -7.64
N LEU A 29 6.01 4.27 -8.65
CA LEU A 29 6.92 4.25 -9.81
C LEU A 29 8.36 4.61 -9.43
N SER A 30 8.55 5.53 -8.48
CA SER A 30 9.87 5.89 -7.96
C SER A 30 10.51 4.71 -7.22
N LEU A 31 9.74 3.99 -6.40
CA LEU A 31 10.21 2.77 -5.72
C LEU A 31 10.59 1.69 -6.74
N GLN A 32 9.76 1.45 -7.76
CA GLN A 32 10.10 0.51 -8.84
C GLN A 32 11.42 0.86 -9.55
N LYS A 33 11.69 2.14 -9.82
CA LYS A 33 12.96 2.59 -10.43
C LYS A 33 14.18 2.27 -9.57
N GLN A 34 14.00 2.13 -8.26
CA GLN A 34 15.05 1.71 -7.33
C GLN A 34 15.26 0.18 -7.35
N LYS A 35 14.56 -0.56 -8.20
CA LYS A 35 14.65 -2.02 -8.37
C LYS A 35 14.29 -2.81 -7.10
N VAL A 36 13.30 -2.31 -6.35
CA VAL A 36 12.74 -3.02 -5.20
C VAL A 36 12.05 -4.32 -5.67
N HIS A 37 11.98 -5.30 -4.76
CA HIS A 37 11.34 -6.60 -5.06
C HIS A 37 9.82 -6.56 -4.96
N ASN A 38 9.26 -5.68 -4.14
CA ASN A 38 7.83 -5.45 -3.96
C ASN A 38 7.61 -4.04 -3.35
N ILE A 39 6.36 -3.59 -3.39
CA ILE A 39 5.87 -2.45 -2.62
C ILE A 39 4.92 -2.98 -1.56
N ASN A 40 5.26 -2.79 -0.30
CA ASN A 40 4.51 -3.33 0.83
C ASN A 40 3.66 -2.23 1.50
N PHE A 41 2.35 -2.41 1.48
CA PHE A 41 1.40 -1.55 2.17
C PHE A 41 1.12 -2.12 3.55
N VAL A 42 1.57 -1.42 4.59
CA VAL A 42 1.52 -1.87 5.98
C VAL A 42 0.37 -1.21 6.74
N SER A 43 -0.51 -2.03 7.31
CA SER A 43 -1.76 -1.63 7.95
C SER A 43 -2.66 -0.68 7.12
N PRO A 44 -2.84 -0.91 5.79
CA PRO A 44 -3.50 0.04 4.90
C PRO A 44 -5.04 0.02 4.95
N SER A 45 -5.65 -0.78 5.84
CA SER A 45 -7.10 -1.02 5.88
C SER A 45 -7.97 0.24 5.84
N HIS A 46 -7.50 1.34 6.44
CA HIS A 46 -8.22 2.60 6.53
C HIS A 46 -8.09 3.50 5.29
N VAL A 47 -7.21 3.16 4.35
CA VAL A 47 -6.90 3.92 3.13
C VAL A 47 -7.00 3.09 1.85
N VAL A 48 -7.66 1.93 1.90
CA VAL A 48 -7.87 1.07 0.73
C VAL A 48 -8.47 1.83 -0.47
N PRO A 49 -9.52 2.67 -0.33
CA PRO A 49 -10.08 3.41 -1.46
C PRO A 49 -9.05 4.30 -2.17
N GLN A 50 -8.20 5.00 -1.41
CA GLN A 50 -7.17 5.90 -1.94
C GLN A 50 -6.06 5.12 -2.66
N ILE A 51 -5.69 3.95 -2.14
CA ILE A 51 -4.73 3.06 -2.82
C ILE A 51 -5.32 2.61 -4.17
N LEU A 52 -6.57 2.15 -4.18
CA LEU A 52 -7.25 1.70 -5.41
C LEU A 52 -7.41 2.83 -6.43
N GLU A 53 -7.60 4.06 -5.97
CA GLU A 53 -7.65 5.25 -6.83
C GLU A 53 -6.30 5.54 -7.52
N ALA A 54 -5.18 5.31 -6.83
CA ALA A 54 -3.83 5.54 -7.35
C ALA A 54 -3.38 4.48 -8.37
N LEU A 55 -3.86 3.26 -8.26
CA LEU A 55 -3.37 2.11 -9.03
C LEU A 55 -3.53 2.25 -10.55
N PRO A 56 -4.69 2.66 -11.11
CA PRO A 56 -4.84 2.82 -12.55
C PRO A 56 -3.76 3.73 -13.15
N GLN A 57 -3.51 4.88 -12.52
CA GLN A 57 -2.48 5.81 -12.95
C GLN A 57 -1.07 5.20 -12.88
N ALA A 58 -0.76 4.46 -11.81
CA ALA A 58 0.56 3.83 -11.67
C ALA A 58 0.77 2.74 -12.73
N VAL A 59 -0.24 1.89 -12.98
CA VAL A 59 -0.21 0.82 -13.98
C VAL A 59 -0.11 1.38 -15.40
N GLU A 60 -0.89 2.41 -15.74
CA GLU A 60 -0.80 3.09 -17.05
C GLU A 60 0.60 3.66 -17.32
N LYS A 61 1.29 4.12 -16.26
CA LYS A 61 2.66 4.61 -16.31
C LYS A 61 3.73 3.50 -16.23
N GLY A 62 3.33 2.23 -16.20
CA GLY A 62 4.23 1.07 -16.28
C GLY A 62 4.64 0.46 -14.95
N LEU A 63 3.85 0.63 -13.89
CA LEU A 63 4.05 -0.13 -12.65
C LEU A 63 3.86 -1.65 -12.93
N ASN A 64 4.84 -2.46 -12.55
CA ASN A 64 4.90 -3.90 -12.77
C ASN A 64 5.57 -4.67 -11.63
N VAL A 65 5.90 -3.99 -10.53
CA VAL A 65 6.46 -4.61 -9.33
C VAL A 65 5.33 -5.19 -8.45
N PRO A 66 5.49 -6.37 -7.82
CA PRO A 66 4.50 -6.96 -6.94
C PRO A 66 4.07 -6.02 -5.82
N LEU A 67 2.78 -6.04 -5.49
CA LEU A 67 2.21 -5.28 -4.39
C LEU A 67 1.84 -6.23 -3.25
N VAL A 68 2.24 -5.91 -2.03
CA VAL A 68 1.99 -6.74 -0.85
C VAL A 68 1.04 -6.02 0.10
N TYR A 69 -0.01 -6.73 0.54
CA TYR A 69 -0.98 -6.23 1.52
C TYR A 69 -0.68 -6.78 2.92
N ASN A 70 0.00 -5.99 3.76
CA ASN A 70 0.32 -6.38 5.13
C ASN A 70 -0.72 -5.81 6.09
N SER A 71 -1.63 -6.66 6.57
CA SER A 71 -2.67 -6.27 7.52
C SER A 71 -2.62 -7.11 8.80
N GLY A 72 -3.13 -6.54 9.89
CA GLY A 72 -3.43 -7.27 11.13
C GLY A 72 -4.64 -8.20 11.04
N GLY A 73 -5.31 -8.29 9.89
CA GLY A 73 -6.39 -9.23 9.62
C GLY A 73 -7.79 -8.78 10.08
N TYR A 74 -7.98 -7.48 10.34
CA TYR A 74 -9.28 -6.91 10.72
C TYR A 74 -10.12 -6.44 9.53
N ASP A 75 -9.64 -6.63 8.30
CA ASP A 75 -10.35 -6.25 7.08
C ASP A 75 -11.63 -7.09 6.90
N SER A 76 -12.66 -6.46 6.32
CA SER A 76 -13.90 -7.17 6.00
C SER A 76 -13.69 -8.15 4.85
N ALA A 77 -14.49 -9.23 4.81
CA ALA A 77 -14.46 -10.17 3.69
C ALA A 77 -14.74 -9.50 2.33
N ASP A 78 -15.55 -8.43 2.31
CA ASP A 78 -15.85 -7.70 1.09
C ASP A 78 -14.67 -6.82 0.64
N THR A 79 -13.92 -6.25 1.58
CA THR A 79 -12.64 -5.59 1.30
C THR A 79 -11.67 -6.59 0.68
N LEU A 80 -11.52 -7.79 1.25
CA LEU A 80 -10.60 -8.79 0.72
C LEU A 80 -10.96 -9.23 -0.71
N LYS A 81 -12.25 -9.38 -1.03
CA LYS A 81 -12.70 -9.66 -2.41
C LYS A 81 -12.38 -8.52 -3.38
N LEU A 82 -12.46 -7.27 -2.93
CA LEU A 82 -12.13 -6.11 -3.76
C LEU A 82 -10.63 -6.06 -4.09
N LEU A 83 -9.79 -6.58 -3.19
CA LEU A 83 -8.34 -6.62 -3.33
C LEU A 83 -7.82 -7.85 -4.10
N ASP A 84 -8.71 -8.80 -4.41
CA ASP A 84 -8.34 -10.03 -5.12
C ASP A 84 -7.80 -9.71 -6.52
N GLY A 85 -6.62 -10.25 -6.84
CA GLY A 85 -5.91 -9.97 -8.10
C GLY A 85 -5.17 -8.64 -8.17
N ILE A 86 -5.15 -7.85 -7.09
CA ILE A 86 -4.38 -6.59 -7.00
C ILE A 86 -3.06 -6.80 -6.25
N PHE A 87 -3.10 -7.60 -5.19
CA PHE A 87 -1.95 -7.89 -4.33
C PHE A 87 -1.51 -9.36 -4.51
N ASP A 88 -0.19 -9.59 -4.45
CA ASP A 88 0.48 -10.89 -4.59
C ASP A 88 0.89 -11.49 -3.24
#